data_AF-A0A6M3XJT5-F1
#
_entry.id   AF-A0A6M3XJT5-F1
#
_cell.length_a   1.000
_cell.length_b   1.000
_cell.length_c   1.000
_cell.angle_alpha   90.00
_cell.angle_beta   90.00
_cell.angle_gamma   90.00
#
_symmetry.space_group_name_H-M   'P 1'
#
loop_
_entity.id
_entity.type
_entity.pdbx_description
1 polymer ?
#
loop_
_entity_poly.entity_id
_entity_poly.type
_entity_poly.pdbx_seq_one_letter_code
_entity_poly.pdbx_strand_id
1 'polypeptide(L)'
;MKDTEATEFTRILYKLYNSKNLEYEPARKEYIKIFTEFEFDIAQQALDNIYRTHKYNSCPVPADIYDECKKAMLQNKHNTAVDNKELDMCYVCRGKGYIIHTKIINETPYQYVLHCTECKAGALAKYDGRRCKRKSEYYTEPVTKYYDVEELKTQNIFSANKGVVPMPDYVKRKLMEFGIKMGVKRLGG
;
A
#
# COMPACT_ATOMS: atom_id res chain seq x y z
N MET A 1 3.30 -18.99 -0.50
CA MET A 1 4.18 -17.79 -0.36
C MET A 1 5.28 -18.04 0.68
N LYS A 2 6.25 -17.13 0.88
CA LYS A 2 7.29 -17.27 1.92
C LYS A 2 6.75 -16.94 3.32
N ASP A 3 7.32 -17.55 4.36
CA ASP A 3 6.95 -17.31 5.77
C ASP A 3 7.03 -15.82 6.17
N THR A 4 8.00 -15.08 5.62
CA THR A 4 8.12 -13.64 5.87
C THR A 4 6.92 -12.85 5.36
N GLU A 5 6.39 -13.23 4.19
CA GLU A 5 5.21 -12.60 3.58
C GLU A 5 3.93 -12.98 4.33
N ALA A 6 3.81 -14.26 4.70
CA ALA A 6 2.71 -14.75 5.54
C ALA A 6 2.69 -14.08 6.92
N THR A 7 3.87 -13.83 7.51
CA THR A 7 3.99 -13.09 8.77
C THR A 7 3.47 -11.67 8.64
N GLU A 8 3.74 -10.98 7.53
CA GLU A 8 3.18 -9.64 7.29
C GLU A 8 1.65 -9.66 7.20
N PHE A 9 1.05 -10.68 6.58
CA PHE A 9 -0.41 -10.82 6.57
C PHE A 9 -1.00 -11.02 7.97
N THR A 10 -0.31 -11.73 8.87
CA THR A 10 -0.75 -11.82 10.27
C THR A 10 -0.63 -10.49 11.01
N ARG A 11 0.41 -9.69 10.73
CA ARG A 11 0.57 -8.32 11.27
C ARG A 11 -0.53 -7.40 10.77
N ILE A 12 -0.94 -7.55 9.51
CA ILE A 12 -2.06 -6.83 8.92
C ILE A 12 -3.36 -7.14 9.67
N LEU A 13 -3.69 -8.42 9.87
CA LEU A 13 -4.89 -8.82 10.64
C LEU A 13 -4.87 -8.26 12.07
N TYR A 14 -3.71 -8.28 12.71
CA TYR A 14 -3.52 -7.68 14.05
C TYR A 14 -3.87 -6.20 14.04
N LYS A 15 -3.34 -5.42 13.09
CA LYS A 15 -3.60 -3.98 12.98
C LYS A 15 -5.07 -3.69 12.64
N LEU A 16 -5.68 -4.46 11.75
CA LEU A 16 -7.06 -4.25 11.30
C LEU A 16 -8.08 -4.48 12.42
N TYR A 17 -7.85 -5.49 13.26
CA TYR A 17 -8.82 -5.92 14.26
C TYR A 17 -8.38 -5.65 15.70
N ASN A 18 -7.22 -5.02 15.88
CA ASN A 18 -6.58 -4.83 17.20
C ASN A 18 -6.56 -6.13 18.03
N SER A 19 -6.31 -7.26 17.37
CA SER A 19 -6.54 -8.58 17.94
C SER A 19 -5.32 -9.09 18.68
N LYS A 20 -5.31 -8.89 20.00
CA LYS A 20 -4.24 -9.39 20.90
C LYS A 20 -4.00 -10.90 20.79
N ASN A 21 -4.98 -11.67 20.31
CA ASN A 21 -4.81 -13.10 20.06
C ASN A 21 -3.71 -13.41 19.04
N LEU A 22 -3.42 -12.48 18.11
CA LEU A 22 -2.32 -12.64 17.15
C LEU A 22 -0.94 -12.32 17.75
N GLU A 23 -0.87 -11.74 18.95
CA GLU A 23 0.38 -11.63 19.72
C GLU A 23 0.82 -12.99 20.27
N TYR A 24 -0.12 -13.93 20.44
CA TYR A 24 0.17 -15.27 20.90
C TYR A 24 0.78 -16.12 19.76
N GLU A 25 2.02 -16.55 19.95
CA GLU A 25 2.83 -17.29 18.97
C GLU A 25 2.09 -18.51 18.35
N PRO A 26 1.46 -19.41 19.12
CA PRO A 26 0.74 -20.54 18.55
C PRO A 26 -0.41 -20.13 17.64
N ALA A 27 -1.18 -19.11 18.01
CA ALA A 27 -2.26 -18.62 17.18
C ALA A 27 -1.71 -18.03 15.88
N ARG A 28 -0.67 -17.20 15.95
CA ARG A 28 -0.01 -16.61 14.78
C ARG A 28 0.50 -17.67 13.79
N LYS A 29 1.09 -18.75 14.30
CA LYS A 29 1.57 -19.87 13.46
C LYS A 29 0.46 -20.53 12.65
N GLU A 30 -0.75 -20.64 13.20
CA GLU A 30 -1.90 -21.19 12.46
C GLU A 30 -2.29 -20.28 11.27
N TYR A 31 -2.29 -18.96 11.45
CA TYR A 31 -2.54 -18.05 10.32
C TYR A 31 -1.40 -18.09 9.30
N ILE A 32 -0.14 -18.14 9.76
CA ILE A 32 1.01 -18.25 8.85
C ILE A 32 0.89 -19.51 7.99
N LYS A 33 0.58 -20.67 8.58
CA LYS A 33 0.38 -21.93 7.84
C LYS A 33 -0.65 -21.74 6.73
N ILE A 34 -1.80 -21.17 7.05
CA ILE A 34 -2.86 -20.92 6.06
C ILE A 34 -2.36 -20.02 4.94
N PHE A 35 -1.74 -18.88 5.24
CA PHE A 35 -1.22 -17.99 4.20
C PHE A 35 -0.14 -18.64 3.35
N THR A 36 0.74 -19.47 3.94
CA THR A 36 1.79 -20.15 3.18
C THR A 36 1.24 -21.12 2.14
N GLU A 37 0.04 -21.68 2.33
CA GLU A 37 -0.63 -22.57 1.37
C GLU A 37 -1.11 -21.86 0.10
N PHE A 38 -1.26 -20.54 0.12
CA PHE A 38 -1.75 -19.77 -1.01
C PHE A 38 -0.65 -18.94 -1.68
N GLU A 39 -0.91 -18.57 -2.94
CA GLU A 39 -0.14 -17.54 -3.63
C GLU A 39 -0.40 -16.17 -3.01
N PHE A 40 0.57 -15.27 -3.14
CA PHE A 40 0.54 -13.95 -2.53
C PHE A 40 -0.73 -13.17 -2.91
N ASP A 41 -1.03 -13.13 -4.21
CA ASP A 41 -2.15 -12.36 -4.75
C ASP A 41 -3.51 -12.87 -4.26
N ILE A 42 -3.64 -14.19 -4.09
CA ILE A 42 -4.85 -14.84 -3.55
C ILE A 42 -5.08 -14.40 -2.11
N ALA A 43 -4.05 -14.47 -1.26
CA ALA A 43 -4.17 -14.06 0.14
C ALA A 43 -4.43 -12.55 0.26
N GLN A 44 -3.80 -11.74 -0.57
CA GLN A 44 -4.04 -10.30 -0.60
C GLN A 44 -5.49 -9.99 -0.97
N GLN A 45 -6.01 -10.61 -2.03
CA GLN A 45 -7.40 -10.43 -2.46
C GLN A 45 -8.40 -10.88 -1.39
N ALA A 46 -8.11 -11.98 -0.68
CA ALA A 46 -8.94 -12.44 0.43
C ALA A 46 -9.00 -11.40 1.57
N LEU A 47 -7.86 -10.84 1.97
CA LEU A 47 -7.81 -9.79 3.00
C LEU A 47 -8.51 -8.51 2.55
N ASP A 48 -8.35 -8.12 1.28
CA ASP A 48 -9.06 -6.98 0.69
C ASP A 48 -10.58 -7.18 0.74
N ASN A 49 -11.05 -8.39 0.42
CA ASN A 49 -12.47 -8.73 0.49
C ASN A 49 -13.00 -8.67 1.93
N ILE A 50 -12.25 -9.23 2.88
CA ILE A 50 -12.56 -9.19 4.31
C ILE A 50 -12.70 -7.74 4.79
N TYR A 51 -11.75 -6.88 4.41
CA TYR A 51 -11.75 -5.47 4.78
C TYR A 51 -12.94 -4.71 4.17
N ARG A 52 -13.16 -4.85 2.86
CA ARG A 52 -14.20 -4.08 2.13
C ARG A 52 -15.61 -4.48 2.51
N THR A 53 -15.84 -5.76 2.77
CA THR A 53 -17.18 -6.26 3.10
C THR A 53 -17.56 -5.95 4.54
N HIS A 54 -16.61 -5.51 5.38
CA HIS A 54 -16.79 -5.40 6.84
C HIS A 54 -17.46 -6.64 7.44
N LYS A 55 -17.20 -7.82 6.84
CA LYS A 55 -17.93 -9.05 7.11
C LYS A 55 -17.77 -9.52 8.55
N TYR A 56 -16.69 -9.12 9.20
CA TYR A 56 -16.35 -9.52 10.54
C TYR A 56 -16.18 -8.31 11.45
N ASN A 57 -16.84 -8.34 12.61
CA ASN A 57 -16.71 -7.33 13.67
C ASN A 57 -15.47 -7.56 14.56
N SER A 58 -14.82 -8.71 14.41
CA SER A 58 -13.62 -9.13 15.12
C SER A 58 -12.68 -9.84 14.15
N CYS A 59 -11.44 -10.13 14.58
CA CYS A 59 -10.50 -10.86 13.74
C CYS A 59 -11.11 -12.19 13.28
N PRO A 60 -11.19 -12.45 11.96
CA PRO A 60 -11.69 -13.72 11.45
C PRO A 60 -10.85 -14.87 11.98
N VAL A 61 -11.46 -16.02 12.24
CA VAL A 61 -10.70 -17.20 12.68
C VAL A 61 -9.89 -17.77 11.50
N PRO A 62 -8.87 -18.62 11.74
CA PRO A 62 -8.05 -19.16 10.66
C PRO A 62 -8.88 -19.80 9.52
N ALA A 63 -9.94 -20.54 9.87
CA ALA A 63 -10.84 -21.16 8.89
C ALA A 63 -11.54 -20.13 7.96
N ASP A 64 -11.94 -18.97 8.49
CA ASP A 64 -12.55 -17.90 7.68
C ASP A 64 -11.57 -17.35 6.64
N ILE A 65 -10.31 -17.16 7.05
CA ILE A 65 -9.24 -16.70 6.16
C ILE A 65 -9.03 -17.72 5.03
N TYR A 66 -8.99 -19.00 5.38
CA TYR A 66 -8.86 -20.08 4.41
C TYR A 66 -10.00 -20.09 3.38
N ASP A 67 -11.24 -19.94 3.84
CA ASP A 67 -12.41 -19.90 2.95
C ASP A 67 -12.39 -18.70 2.01
N GLU A 68 -12.00 -17.51 2.49
CA GLU A 68 -11.86 -16.33 1.64
C GLU A 68 -10.71 -16.48 0.63
N CYS A 69 -9.59 -17.11 1.01
CA CYS A 69 -8.51 -17.46 0.08
C CYS A 69 -8.99 -18.43 -1.00
N LYS A 70 -9.77 -19.46 -0.63
CA LYS A 70 -10.38 -20.37 -1.61
C LYS A 70 -11.32 -19.65 -2.57
N LYS A 71 -12.15 -18.74 -2.08
CA LYS A 71 -13.05 -17.94 -2.94
C LYS A 71 -12.28 -17.07 -3.91
N ALA A 72 -11.24 -16.37 -3.44
CA ALA A 72 -10.36 -15.57 -4.29
C ALA A 72 -9.67 -16.43 -5.38
N MET A 73 -9.18 -17.62 -5.00
CA MET A 73 -8.59 -18.57 -5.96
C MET A 73 -9.58 -19.03 -7.03
N LEU A 74 -10.83 -19.32 -6.65
CA LEU A 74 -11.87 -19.71 -7.60
C LEU A 74 -12.28 -18.55 -8.52
N GLN A 75 -12.37 -17.33 -8.00
CA GLN A 75 -12.63 -16.12 -8.79
C GLN A 75 -11.51 -15.87 -9.81
N ASN A 76 -10.25 -16.10 -9.42
CA ASN A 76 -9.12 -15.92 -10.33
C ASN A 76 -9.03 -17.02 -11.39
N LYS A 77 -9.38 -18.27 -11.08
CA LYS A 77 -9.53 -19.34 -12.09
C LYS A 77 -10.60 -19.04 -13.16
N HIS A 78 -11.60 -18.22 -12.84
CA HIS A 78 -12.56 -17.74 -13.84
C HIS A 78 -12.05 -16.53 -14.65
N ASN A 79 -11.01 -15.85 -14.17
CA ASN A 79 -10.41 -14.66 -14.80
C ASN A 79 -9.09 -14.92 -15.55
N THR A 80 -8.56 -16.15 -15.55
CA THR A 80 -7.29 -16.55 -16.21
C THR A 80 -7.28 -16.47 -17.74
N ALA A 81 -8.26 -15.81 -18.37
CA ALA A 81 -8.18 -15.39 -19.76
C ALA A 81 -7.45 -14.03 -19.95
N VAL A 82 -7.01 -13.35 -18.88
CA VAL A 82 -6.32 -12.05 -18.99
C VAL A 82 -4.98 -12.05 -18.24
N ASP A 83 -3.92 -12.26 -19.02
CA ASP A 83 -2.50 -11.90 -18.83
C ASP A 83 -1.88 -11.85 -17.42
N ASN A 84 -1.03 -12.85 -17.16
CA ASN A 84 0.01 -12.89 -16.13
C ASN A 84 1.07 -11.79 -16.32
N LYS A 85 0.73 -10.53 -15.97
CA LYS A 85 1.67 -9.40 -15.98
C LYS A 85 1.69 -8.58 -14.67
N GLU A 86 1.13 -9.11 -13.58
CA GLU A 86 1.01 -8.38 -12.29
C GLU A 86 2.10 -8.66 -11.25
N LEU A 87 3.11 -9.49 -11.56
CA LEU A 87 4.12 -9.95 -10.61
C LEU A 87 5.28 -8.95 -10.28
N ASP A 88 5.08 -7.64 -10.41
CA ASP A 88 6.12 -6.64 -10.06
C ASP A 88 5.56 -5.29 -9.54
N MET A 89 4.38 -5.30 -8.90
CA MET A 89 3.80 -4.07 -8.33
C MET A 89 4.43 -3.69 -6.99
N CYS A 90 5.39 -2.76 -7.01
CA CYS A 90 5.94 -2.15 -5.80
C CYS A 90 4.86 -1.42 -4.98
N TYR A 91 4.60 -1.83 -3.74
CA TYR A 91 3.55 -1.24 -2.88
C TYR A 91 3.80 0.21 -2.42
N VAL A 92 5.04 0.71 -2.55
CA VAL A 92 5.35 2.12 -2.27
C VAL A 92 4.84 3.03 -3.38
N CYS A 93 5.14 2.71 -4.63
CA CYS A 93 4.80 3.55 -5.78
C CYS A 93 3.73 2.96 -6.71
N ARG A 94 3.18 1.80 -6.35
CA ARG A 94 2.28 0.95 -7.16
C ARG A 94 2.80 0.74 -8.58
N GLY A 95 4.07 0.34 -8.68
CA GLY A 95 4.74 0.07 -9.95
C GLY A 95 5.14 1.31 -10.77
N LYS A 96 4.76 2.55 -10.39
CA LYS A 96 5.08 3.77 -11.16
C LYS A 96 6.55 4.20 -11.10
N GLY A 97 7.27 3.76 -10.07
CA GLY A 97 8.63 4.22 -9.76
C GLY A 97 8.71 5.57 -9.04
N TYR A 98 7.62 6.32 -8.95
CA TYR A 98 7.62 7.63 -8.29
C TYR A 98 6.31 7.91 -7.55
N ILE A 99 6.37 8.92 -6.68
CA ILE A 99 5.27 9.41 -5.86
C ILE A 99 5.13 10.91 -6.07
N ILE A 100 3.89 11.38 -6.21
CA ILE A 100 3.59 12.82 -6.20
C ILE A 100 3.44 13.25 -4.74
N HIS A 101 4.31 14.16 -4.33
CA HIS A 101 4.38 14.71 -2.99
C HIS A 101 3.97 16.19 -3.03
N THR A 102 3.14 16.61 -2.09
CA THR A 102 2.79 18.01 -1.90
C THR A 102 3.58 18.58 -0.72
N LYS A 103 4.20 19.76 -0.87
CA LYS A 103 4.68 20.57 0.27
C LYS A 103 4.32 22.03 0.06
N ILE A 104 4.27 22.75 1.17
CA ILE A 104 3.88 24.14 1.20
C ILE A 104 5.15 24.99 1.20
N ILE A 105 5.26 25.88 0.23
CA ILE A 105 6.34 26.86 0.10
C ILE A 105 5.66 28.22 0.03
N ASN A 106 6.00 29.12 0.97
CA ASN A 106 5.37 30.44 1.07
C ASN A 106 3.83 30.36 0.99
N GLU A 107 3.24 29.52 1.85
CA GLU A 107 1.78 29.32 1.96
C GLU A 107 1.09 28.70 0.74
N THR A 108 1.84 28.46 -0.34
CA THR A 108 1.32 27.86 -1.57
C THR A 108 1.66 26.37 -1.63
N PRO A 109 0.69 25.47 -1.90
CA PRO A 109 0.96 24.05 -2.09
C PRO A 109 1.58 23.81 -3.47
N TYR A 110 2.76 23.20 -3.48
CA TYR A 110 3.43 22.75 -4.69
C TYR A 110 3.50 21.23 -4.72
N GLN A 111 3.34 20.65 -5.91
CA GLN A 111 3.53 19.23 -6.15
C GLN A 111 4.89 18.98 -6.78
N TYR A 112 5.56 17.93 -6.30
CA TYR A 112 6.84 17.46 -6.84
C TYR A 112 6.87 15.95 -6.85
N VAL A 113 7.83 15.43 -7.60
CA VAL A 113 8.05 14.00 -7.76
C VAL A 113 9.15 13.54 -6.82
N LEU A 114 8.84 12.52 -6.02
CA LEU A 114 9.81 11.74 -5.26
C LEU A 114 10.03 10.40 -5.96
N HIS A 115 11.29 9.96 -6.07
CA HIS A 115 11.55 8.64 -6.62
C HIS A 115 11.38 7.57 -5.53
N CYS A 116 10.87 6.40 -5.93
CA CYS A 116 10.77 5.25 -5.05
C CYS A 116 12.17 4.66 -4.79
N THR A 117 12.44 4.28 -3.55
CA THR A 117 13.70 3.62 -3.15
C THR A 117 13.58 2.09 -3.15
N GLU A 118 12.35 1.56 -3.17
CA GLU A 118 12.08 0.14 -2.94
C GLU A 118 11.95 -0.68 -4.23
N CYS A 119 12.09 -0.08 -5.42
CA CYS A 119 11.89 -0.81 -6.68
C CYS A 119 12.78 -0.33 -7.83
N LYS A 120 12.97 -1.22 -8.81
CA LYS A 120 13.73 -0.93 -10.04
C LYS A 120 13.15 0.24 -10.82
N ALA A 121 11.82 0.34 -10.92
CA ALA A 121 11.16 1.47 -11.56
C ALA A 121 11.53 2.80 -10.89
N GLY A 122 11.72 2.82 -9.56
CA GLY A 122 12.14 4.00 -8.83
C GLY A 122 13.61 4.36 -9.02
N ALA A 123 14.48 3.37 -9.15
CA ALA A 123 15.86 3.60 -9.55
C ALA A 123 15.95 4.23 -10.95
N LEU A 124 15.09 3.81 -11.89
CA LEU A 124 15.01 4.38 -13.25
C LEU A 124 14.38 5.78 -13.28
N ALA A 125 13.42 6.06 -12.38
CA ALA A 125 12.78 7.37 -12.28
C ALA A 125 13.64 8.43 -11.59
N LYS A 126 14.78 8.04 -11.01
CA LYS A 126 15.71 8.96 -10.34
C LYS A 126 16.36 9.91 -11.35
N TYR A 127 16.11 11.20 -11.18
CA TYR A 127 16.76 12.29 -11.91
C TYR A 127 17.74 13.04 -11.01
N ASP A 128 18.94 13.30 -11.53
CA ASP A 128 19.94 14.17 -10.89
C ASP A 128 20.60 15.08 -11.92
N GLY A 129 20.06 16.31 -12.04
CA GLY A 129 20.51 17.31 -13.01
C GLY A 129 21.96 17.73 -12.82
N ARG A 130 22.56 17.49 -11.65
CA ARG A 130 23.98 17.81 -11.37
C ARG A 130 24.93 16.87 -12.10
N ARG A 131 24.43 15.69 -12.50
CA ARG A 131 25.15 14.65 -13.22
C ARG A 131 24.87 14.65 -14.72
N CYS A 132 23.99 15.53 -15.20
CA CYS A 132 23.65 15.66 -16.62
C CYS A 132 24.72 16.44 -17.39
N LYS A 133 24.78 16.22 -18.71
CA LYS A 133 25.68 16.96 -19.62
C LYS A 133 25.47 18.48 -19.52
N ARG A 134 24.20 18.91 -19.50
CA ARG A 134 23.81 20.28 -19.17
C ARG A 134 23.41 20.30 -17.70
N LYS A 135 24.27 20.87 -16.87
CA LYS A 135 24.09 20.84 -15.41
C LYS A 135 22.87 21.67 -14.99
N SER A 136 22.12 21.12 -14.05
CA SER A 136 20.99 21.76 -13.39
C SER A 136 21.03 21.43 -11.90
N GLU A 137 20.54 22.34 -11.07
CA GLU A 137 20.42 22.12 -9.62
C GLU A 137 19.30 21.15 -9.23
N TYR A 138 18.36 20.86 -10.15
CA TYR A 138 17.20 20.05 -9.86
C TYR A 138 17.54 18.56 -9.80
N TYR A 139 17.01 17.88 -8.78
CA TYR A 139 17.07 16.43 -8.63
C TYR A 139 15.79 15.92 -7.97
N THR A 140 15.39 14.69 -8.26
CA THR A 140 14.27 14.05 -7.59
C THR A 140 14.74 13.48 -6.26
N GLU A 141 14.08 13.87 -5.17
CA GLU A 141 14.42 13.39 -3.83
C GLU A 141 13.87 11.98 -3.59
N PRO A 142 14.48 11.18 -2.70
CA PRO A 142 13.96 9.86 -2.36
C PRO A 142 12.68 9.97 -1.52
N VAL A 143 11.77 9.01 -1.69
CA VAL A 143 10.53 8.90 -0.90
C VAL A 143 10.79 8.85 0.61
N THR A 144 11.86 8.17 1.03
CA THR A 144 12.26 8.00 2.45
C THR A 144 12.57 9.30 3.17
N LYS A 145 12.76 10.40 2.44
CA LYS A 145 12.96 11.73 3.04
C LYS A 145 11.69 12.26 3.71
N TYR A 146 10.52 11.87 3.21
CA TYR A 146 9.23 12.45 3.61
C TYR A 146 8.24 11.45 4.17
N TYR A 147 8.45 10.16 3.90
CA TYR A 147 7.53 9.11 4.27
C TYR A 147 8.27 7.95 4.91
N ASP A 148 7.63 7.37 5.93
CA ASP A 148 7.96 6.02 6.36
C ASP A 148 7.48 5.06 5.27
N VAL A 149 8.41 4.27 4.75
CA VAL A 149 8.16 3.36 3.64
C VAL A 149 7.20 2.24 4.02
N GLU A 150 7.27 1.73 5.25
CA GLU A 150 6.42 0.65 5.72
C GLU A 150 5.00 1.13 5.99
N GLU A 151 4.86 2.35 6.52
CA GLU A 151 3.56 3.00 6.64
C GLU A 151 2.94 3.23 5.25
N LEU A 152 3.73 3.70 4.29
CA LEU A 152 3.27 3.96 2.94
C LEU A 152 2.83 2.68 2.21
N LYS A 153 3.60 1.59 2.36
CA LYS A 153 3.23 0.25 1.86
C LYS A 153 1.88 -0.16 2.45
N THR A 154 1.74 -0.09 3.78
CA THR A 154 0.50 -0.43 4.49
C THR A 154 -0.68 0.38 3.95
N GLN A 155 -0.55 1.70 3.83
CA GLN A 155 -1.63 2.58 3.36
C GLN A 155 -2.01 2.33 1.88
N ASN A 156 -1.02 2.01 1.05
CA ASN A 156 -1.24 1.77 -0.38
C ASN A 156 -1.87 0.41 -0.68
N ILE A 157 -1.65 -0.60 0.16
CA ILE A 157 -2.30 -1.91 0.06
C ILE A 157 -3.82 -1.74 0.20
N PHE A 158 -4.30 -0.96 1.17
CA PHE A 158 -5.74 -0.81 1.46
C PHE A 158 -6.45 0.34 0.74
N SER A 159 -5.71 1.17 0.01
CA SER A 159 -6.29 2.34 -0.65
C SER A 159 -7.01 1.96 -1.95
N ALA A 160 -8.36 2.01 -1.91
CA ALA A 160 -9.25 1.77 -3.05
C ALA A 160 -8.94 2.65 -4.29
N ASN A 161 -8.37 3.84 -4.09
CA ASN A 161 -7.89 4.69 -5.17
C ASN A 161 -6.47 4.32 -5.57
N LYS A 162 -6.34 3.52 -6.63
CA LYS A 162 -5.09 3.21 -7.34
C LYS A 162 -4.48 4.49 -7.94
N GLY A 163 -3.79 5.31 -7.14
CA GLY A 163 -3.02 6.43 -7.66
C GLY A 163 -2.79 7.63 -6.74
N VAL A 164 -3.50 7.72 -5.62
CA VAL A 164 -3.34 8.83 -4.67
C VAL A 164 -2.54 8.34 -3.47
N VAL A 165 -1.29 8.78 -3.39
CA VAL A 165 -0.47 8.57 -2.20
C VAL A 165 -1.02 9.46 -1.11
N PRO A 166 -1.22 8.94 0.12
CA PRO A 166 -1.76 9.73 1.21
C PRO A 166 -0.92 10.99 1.44
N MET A 167 -1.61 12.11 1.57
CA MET A 167 -0.95 13.39 1.82
C MET A 167 -0.30 13.36 3.21
N PRO A 168 0.95 13.85 3.38
CA PRO A 168 1.60 13.86 4.67
C PRO A 168 0.83 14.67 5.71
N ASP A 169 0.88 14.24 6.97
CA ASP A 169 0.10 14.87 8.03
C ASP A 169 0.49 16.33 8.30
N TYR A 170 1.75 16.71 8.14
CA TYR A 170 2.14 18.11 8.28
C TYR A 170 1.50 19.01 7.21
N VAL A 171 1.26 18.48 6.00
CA VAL A 171 0.57 19.21 4.92
C VAL A 171 -0.90 19.33 5.26
N LYS A 172 -1.53 18.24 5.74
CA LYS A 172 -2.92 18.28 6.21
C LYS A 172 -3.10 19.33 7.31
N ARG A 173 -2.21 19.35 8.32
CA ARG A 173 -2.25 20.34 9.42
C ARG A 173 -2.14 21.77 8.91
N LYS A 174 -1.16 22.07 8.07
CA LYS A 174 -1.01 23.41 7.51
C LYS A 174 -2.19 23.83 6.61
N LEU A 175 -2.73 22.92 5.79
CA LEU A 175 -3.92 23.22 5.00
C LEU A 175 -5.13 23.55 5.89
N MET A 176 -5.28 22.89 7.04
CA MET A 176 -6.30 23.24 8.03
C MET A 176 -6.05 24.61 8.68
N GLU A 177 -4.79 24.95 9.00
CA GLU A 177 -4.41 26.26 9.53
C GLU A 177 -4.77 27.39 8.56
N PHE A 178 -4.64 27.17 7.26
CA PHE A 178 -5.04 28.13 6.21
C PHE A 178 -6.53 28.11 5.86
N GLY A 179 -7.35 27.34 6.58
CA GLY A 179 -8.80 27.27 6.33
C GLY A 179 -9.18 26.59 5.01
N ILE A 180 -8.24 25.90 4.35
CA ILE A 180 -8.48 25.22 3.08
C ILE A 180 -9.22 23.90 3.37
N LYS A 181 -10.54 23.87 3.11
CA LYS A 181 -11.32 22.64 3.21
C LYS A 181 -10.86 21.63 2.16
N MET A 182 -10.33 20.50 2.63
CA MET A 182 -10.07 19.31 1.84
C MET A 182 -11.39 18.73 1.32
N GLY A 183 -11.82 19.19 0.15
CA GLY A 183 -13.02 18.69 -0.50
C GLY A 183 -12.83 17.24 -0.93
N VAL A 184 -13.43 16.29 -0.22
CA VAL A 184 -13.78 15.00 -0.80
C VAL A 184 -14.89 15.28 -1.80
N LYS A 185 -14.54 15.49 -3.08
CA LYS A 185 -15.53 15.40 -4.15
C LYS A 185 -16.05 13.96 -4.19
N ARG A 186 -17.14 13.67 -3.47
CA ARG A 186 -18.06 12.63 -3.91
C ARG A 186 -18.73 13.17 -5.17
N LEU A 187 -18.38 12.58 -6.30
CA LEU A 187 -19.20 12.70 -7.51
C LEU A 187 -20.61 12.23 -7.15
N GLY A 188 -21.60 13.06 -7.47
CA GLY A 188 -22.99 12.91 -7.05
C GLY A 188 -23.64 11.61 -7.49
N GLY A 189 -24.68 11.23 -6.74
CA GLY A 189 -25.70 10.28 -7.19
C GLY A 189 -26.74 10.94 -8.09
#